data_AF-J9DKS3-F1
#
_entry.id   AF-J9DKS3-F1
#
_cell.length_a   1.000
_cell.length_b   1.000
_cell.length_c   1.000
_cell.angle_alpha   90.00
_cell.angle_beta   90.00
_cell.angle_gamma   90.00
#
_symmetry.space_group_name_H-M   'P 1'
#
loop_
_entity.id
_entity.type
_entity.pdbx_description
1 polymer ?
#
loop_
_entity_poly.entity_id
_entity_poly.type
_entity_poly.pdbx_seq_one_letter_code
_entity_poly.pdbx_strand_id
1 'polypeptide(L)'
;MMKAASVFRYQRLYADMEGFIRERIGKYLDDSFDQFDHFTKALICLNSAEVYRKVGAVYEFSHRLSLFSSFHSSQISLIFPL
;
A
#
# COMPACT_ATOMS: atom_id res chain seq x y z
N MET A 1 -7.05 -12.99 -31.89
CA MET A 1 -6.17 -13.67 -30.92
C MET A 1 -5.31 -12.75 -30.03
N MET A 2 -5.49 -11.41 -30.04
CA MET A 2 -4.72 -10.50 -29.17
C MET A 2 -5.14 -10.47 -27.68
N LYS A 3 -6.34 -10.97 -27.35
CA LYS A 3 -6.95 -10.79 -26.01
C LYS A 3 -6.27 -11.64 -24.93
N ALA A 4 -5.78 -12.84 -25.25
CA ALA A 4 -5.09 -13.69 -24.28
C ALA A 4 -3.70 -13.13 -23.94
N ALA A 5 -2.95 -12.68 -24.95
CA ALA A 5 -1.63 -12.07 -24.76
C ALA A 5 -1.70 -10.75 -23.97
N SER A 6 -2.72 -9.92 -24.23
CA SER A 6 -2.92 -8.68 -23.45
C SER A 6 -3.30 -8.97 -22.00
N VAL A 7 -4.20 -9.93 -21.76
CA VAL A 7 -4.57 -10.36 -20.39
C VAL A 7 -3.35 -10.90 -19.64
N PHE A 8 -2.56 -11.77 -20.26
CA PHE A 8 -1.34 -12.31 -19.65
C PHE A 8 -0.33 -11.22 -19.30
N ARG A 9 -0.18 -10.22 -20.19
CA ARG A 9 0.67 -9.05 -19.92
C ARG A 9 0.17 -8.24 -18.72
N TYR A 10 -1.13 -7.97 -18.60
CA TYR A 10 -1.69 -7.25 -17.46
C TYR A 10 -1.52 -8.02 -16.14
N GLN A 11 -1.68 -9.34 -16.16
CA GLN A 11 -1.44 -10.20 -14.99
C GLN A 11 0.03 -10.14 -14.55
N ARG A 12 0.97 -10.20 -15.50
CA ARG A 12 2.40 -10.09 -15.18
C ARG A 12 2.75 -8.72 -14.61
N LEU A 13 2.26 -7.64 -15.22
CA LEU A 13 2.47 -6.29 -14.70
C LEU A 13 1.89 -6.12 -13.29
N TYR A 14 0.75 -6.74 -13.00
CA TYR A 14 0.17 -6.76 -11.66
C TYR A 14 1.06 -7.50 -10.65
N ALA A 15 1.55 -8.69 -11.00
CA ALA A 15 2.44 -9.46 -10.14
C ALA A 15 3.76 -8.72 -9.88
N ASP A 16 4.34 -8.09 -10.90
CA ASP A 16 5.55 -7.28 -10.78
C ASP A 16 5.33 -6.06 -9.86
N MET A 17 4.18 -5.39 -10.01
CA MET A 17 3.78 -4.29 -9.13
C MET A 17 3.61 -4.76 -7.68
N GLU A 18 2.91 -5.88 -7.45
CA GLU A 18 2.70 -6.42 -6.11
C GLU A 18 4.04 -6.79 -5.43
N GLY A 19 4.93 -7.46 -6.16
CA GLY A 19 6.26 -7.80 -5.70
C GLY A 19 7.06 -6.56 -5.29
N PHE A 20 7.06 -5.54 -6.14
CA PHE A 20 7.74 -4.28 -5.86
C PHE A 20 7.21 -3.60 -4.59
N ILE A 21 5.88 -3.47 -4.44
CA ILE A 21 5.30 -2.80 -3.27
C ILE A 21 5.60 -3.62 -2.01
N ARG A 22 5.48 -4.94 -2.04
CA ARG A 22 5.81 -5.79 -0.88
C ARG A 22 7.27 -5.65 -0.45
N GLU A 23 8.20 -5.69 -1.40
CA GLU A 23 9.64 -5.60 -1.12
C GLU A 23 10.03 -4.20 -0.60
N ARG A 24 9.51 -3.14 -1.23
CA ARG A 24 9.98 -1.76 -0.99
C ARG A 24 9.20 -1.01 0.06
N ILE A 25 7.90 -1.30 0.18
CA ILE A 25 6.98 -0.60 1.07
C ILE A 25 6.68 -1.42 2.32
N GLY A 26 6.78 -2.75 2.26
CA GLY A 26 6.47 -3.63 3.38
C GLY A 26 7.21 -3.29 4.67
N LYS A 27 8.46 -2.81 4.58
CA LYS A 27 9.27 -2.36 5.72
C LYS A 27 8.66 -1.20 6.51
N TYR A 28 7.80 -0.37 5.90
CA TYR A 28 7.15 0.75 6.59
C TYR A 28 5.94 0.32 7.42
N LEU A 29 5.49 -0.93 7.29
CA LEU A 29 4.53 -1.55 8.19
C LEU A 29 5.19 -2.08 9.47
N ASP A 30 6.52 -2.08 9.53
CA ASP A 30 7.29 -2.52 10.68
C ASP A 30 7.63 -1.32 11.59
N ASP A 31 7.37 -1.48 12.88
CA ASP A 31 7.72 -0.51 13.90
C ASP A 31 9.23 -0.46 14.15
N SER A 32 9.98 -1.52 13.79
CA SER A 32 11.43 -1.57 13.88
C SER A 32 12.15 -0.63 12.91
N PHE A 33 11.49 -0.18 11.84
CA PHE A 33 12.07 0.77 10.88
C PHE A 33 12.05 2.19 11.47
N ASP A 34 13.18 2.76 11.85
CA ASP A 34 13.24 4.00 12.64
C ASP A 34 13.62 5.26 11.85
N GLN A 35 13.98 5.13 10.57
CA GLN A 35 14.39 6.26 9.73
C GLN A 35 13.26 7.27 9.45
N PHE A 36 12.00 6.81 9.45
CA PHE A 36 10.83 7.67 9.25
C PHE A 36 9.88 7.59 10.44
N ASP A 37 9.29 8.72 10.79
CA ASP A 37 8.24 8.75 11.80
C ASP A 37 6.97 8.00 11.34
N HIS A 38 6.11 7.67 12.30
CA HIS A 38 4.88 6.92 12.05
C HIS A 38 3.92 7.64 11.07
N PHE A 39 3.90 8.98 11.07
CA PHE A 39 3.09 9.78 10.15
C PHE A 39 3.53 9.58 8.70
N THR A 40 4.83 9.69 8.44
CA THR A 40 5.44 9.53 7.12
C THR A 40 5.24 8.10 6.63
N LYS A 41 5.46 7.10 7.50
CA LYS A 41 5.17 5.69 7.17
C LYS A 41 3.70 5.49 6.78
N ALA A 42 2.76 6.09 7.53
CA ALA A 42 1.33 6.00 7.25
C ALA A 42 0.98 6.56 5.87
N LEU A 43 1.52 7.74 5.52
CA LEU A 43 1.31 8.37 4.23
C LEU A 43 1.87 7.52 3.07
N ILE A 44 3.06 6.94 3.24
CA ILE A 44 3.65 6.04 2.24
C ILE A 44 2.77 4.80 2.04
N CYS A 45 2.29 4.18 3.12
CA CYS A 45 1.39 3.03 3.07
C CYS A 45 0.06 3.39 2.40
N LEU A 46 -0.52 4.56 2.70
CA LEU A 46 -1.76 5.06 2.09
C LEU A 46 -1.62 5.24 0.57
N ASN A 47 -0.57 5.94 0.13
CA ASN A 47 -0.30 6.16 -1.28
C ASN A 47 -0.11 4.84 -2.03
N SER A 48 0.53 3.86 -1.39
CA SER A 48 0.73 2.52 -1.96
C SER A 48 -0.58 1.73 -2.03
N ALA A 49 -1.45 1.84 -1.03
CA ALA A 49 -2.79 1.24 -1.05
C ALA A 49 -3.67 1.83 -2.17
N GLU A 50 -3.53 3.13 -2.46
CA GLU A 50 -4.25 3.77 -3.55
C GLU A 50 -3.90 3.18 -4.93
N VAL A 51 -2.65 2.72 -5.12
CA VAL A 51 -2.25 2.03 -6.36
C VAL A 51 -3.07 0.76 -6.56
N TYR A 52 -3.23 -0.06 -5.52
CA TYR A 52 -4.07 -1.27 -5.56
C TYR A 52 -5.53 -0.95 -5.91
N ARG A 53 -6.09 0.12 -5.32
CA ARG A 53 -7.43 0.59 -5.63
C ARG A 53 -7.58 0.98 -7.10
N LYS A 54 -6.60 1.70 -7.66
CA LYS A 54 -6.61 2.16 -9.06
C LYS A 54 -6.51 1.02 -10.07
N VAL A 55 -5.84 -0.09 -9.73
CA VAL A 55 -5.75 -1.28 -10.59
C VAL A 55 -6.90 -2.28 -10.35
N GLY A 56 -7.86 -1.95 -9.50
CA GLY A 56 -9.06 -2.77 -9.25
C GLY A 56 -8.78 -4.06 -8.46
N ALA A 57 -7.68 -4.12 -7.73
CA ALA A 57 -7.28 -5.31 -6.99
C ALA A 57 -7.52 -5.14 -5.49
N VAL A 58 -8.22 -6.10 -4.89
CA VAL A 58 -8.43 -6.19 -3.45
C VAL A 58 -7.65 -7.40 -2.96
N TYR A 59 -6.51 -7.16 -2.30
CA TYR A 59 -5.67 -8.20 -1.73
C TYR A 59 -5.44 -7.92 -0.24
N GLU A 60 -5.17 -8.97 0.55
CA GLU A 60 -4.91 -8.85 1.99
C GLU A 60 -3.84 -7.79 2.32
N PHE A 61 -2.81 -7.68 1.47
CA PHE A 61 -1.72 -6.71 1.66
C PHE A 61 -2.17 -5.25 1.43
N SER A 62 -3.07 -4.99 0.48
CA SER A 62 -3.63 -3.64 0.31
C SER A 62 -4.47 -3.24 1.51
N HIS A 63 -5.19 -4.20 2.11
CA HIS A 63 -5.96 -3.96 3.33
C HIS A 63 -5.05 -3.62 4.53
N ARG A 64 -3.92 -4.32 4.69
CA ARG A 64 -2.92 -4.01 5.73
C ARG A 64 -2.34 -2.60 5.59
N LEU A 65 -2.03 -2.17 4.36
CA LEU A 65 -1.55 -0.81 4.08
C LEU A 65 -2.60 0.25 4.45
N SER A 66 -3.87 0.03 4.07
CA SER A 66 -4.97 0.93 4.41
C SER A 66 -5.23 1.01 5.92
N LEU A 67 -5.24 -0.13 6.62
CA LEU A 67 -5.44 -0.19 8.07
C LEU A 67 -4.33 0.55 8.83
N PHE A 68 -3.07 0.35 8.46
CA PHE A 68 -1.95 1.04 9.09
C PHE A 68 -2.08 2.56 8.94
N SER A 69 -2.48 3.03 7.75
CA SER A 69 -2.77 4.45 7.55
C SER A 69 -3.94 4.92 8.41
N SER A 70 -5.06 4.21 8.42
CA SER A 70 -6.25 4.61 9.17
C SER A 70 -6.00 4.66 10.67
N PHE A 71 -5.25 3.69 11.23
CA PHE A 71 -4.87 3.68 12.63
C PHE A 71 -4.06 4.91 13.03
N HIS A 72 -3.06 5.29 12.24
CA HIS A 72 -2.26 6.49 12.53
C HIS A 72 -3.02 7.78 12.25
N SER A 73 -3.87 7.85 11.22
CA SER A 73 -4.79 8.98 11.02
C SER A 73 -5.72 9.19 12.21
N SER A 74 -6.25 8.13 12.81
CA SER A 74 -7.08 8.21 14.01
C SER A 74 -6.31 8.70 15.25
N GLN A 75 -5.04 8.33 15.40
CA GLN A 75 -4.19 8.87 16.47
C GLN A 75 -3.86 10.35 16.27
N ILE A 76 -3.63 10.79 15.03
CA ILE A 76 -3.38 12.21 14.72
C ILE A 76 -4.62 13.06 15.04
N SER A 77 -5.83 12.59 14.71
CA SER A 77 -7.08 13.29 15.07
C SER A 77 -7.37 13.35 16.57
N LEU A 78 -6.76 12.47 17.37
CA LEU A 78 -6.85 12.51 18.84
C LEU A 78 -5.81 13.46 19.47
N ILE A 79 -4.68 13.70 18.80
CA ILE A 79 -3.61 14.58 19.27
C ILE A 79 -3.82 16.03 18.81
N PHE A 80 -4.45 16.23 17.66
CA PHE A 80 -4.89 17.53 17.14
C PHE A 80 -6.39 17.49 16.83
N PRO A 81 -7.27 17.62 17.84
CA PRO A 81 -8.67 17.88 17.57
C PRO A 81 -8.74 19.32 17.03
N LEU A 82 -9.14 19.47 15.77
CA LEU A 82 -9.58 20.76 15.24
C LEU A 82 -10.80 21.27 16.01
#